data_AF-A0A519Y2P6-F1
#
_entry.id   AF-A0A519Y2P6-F1
#
_cell.length_a   1.000
_cell.length_b   1.000
_cell.length_c   1.000
_cell.angle_alpha   90.00
_cell.angle_beta   90.00
_cell.angle_gamma   90.00
#
_symmetry.space_group_name_H-M   'P 1'
#
loop_
_entity.id
_entity.type
_entity.pdbx_description
1 polymer ?
#
loop_
_entity_poly.entity_id
_entity_poly.type
_entity_poly.pdbx_seq_one_letter_code
_entity_poly.pdbx_strand_id
1 'polypeptide(L)' 'MRVIDGDTYEVLAGGQVLRVRLLGMDAPETSQPFGHQATDSVRALLGTRLVLLQRQGTDLYGRTLGVVRV' A
#
# COMPACT_ATOMS: atom_id res chain seq x y z
N MET A 1 -6.82 -1.05 -7.22
CA MET A 1 -5.81 -1.09 -6.14
C MET A 1 -6.53 -1.45 -4.85
N ARG A 2 -5.94 -2.29 -4.01
CA ARG A 2 -6.51 -2.71 -2.73
C ARG A 2 -5.57 -2.27 -1.60
N VAL A 3 -6.14 -1.72 -0.53
CA VAL A 3 -5.43 -1.35 0.70
C VAL A 3 -5.50 -2.53 1.66
N ILE A 4 -4.33 -3.05 2.06
CA ILE A 4 -4.19 -4.15 3.04
C ILE A 4 -4.25 -3.57 4.45
N ASP A 5 -3.41 -2.57 4.68
CA ASP A 5 -3.27 -1.79 5.91
C ASP A 5 -2.73 -0.38 5.54
N GLY A 6 -2.39 0.45 6.52
CA GLY A 6 -2.01 1.85 6.26
C GLY A 6 -0.70 2.04 5.47
N ASP A 7 0.17 1.03 5.36
CA ASP A 7 1.43 1.13 4.62
C ASP A 7 1.63 0.06 3.53
N THR A 8 0.75 -0.95 3.46
CA THR A 8 0.84 -2.06 2.52
C THR A 8 -0.38 -2.13 1.58
N TYR A 9 -0.09 -2.31 0.29
CA TYR A 9 -1.05 -2.19 -0.81
C TYR A 9 -0.89 -3.32 -1.83
N GLU A 10 -1.98 -3.62 -2.54
CA GLU A 10 -1.99 -4.46 -3.74
C GLU A 10 -2.33 -3.61 -4.96
N VAL A 11 -1.38 -3.50 -5.89
CA VAL A 11 -1.48 -2.67 -7.09
C VAL A 11 -1.52 -3.57 -8.33
N LEU A 12 -2.53 -3.42 -9.17
CA LEU A 12 -2.58 -4.08 -10.47
C LEU A 12 -1.77 -3.27 -11.48
N ALA A 13 -0.68 -3.83 -11.99
CA ALA A 13 0.19 -3.21 -12.98
C ALA A 13 0.56 -4.23 -14.06
N GLY A 14 0.28 -3.91 -15.33
CA GLY A 14 0.62 -4.80 -16.45
C GLY A 14 0.01 -6.21 -16.36
N GLY A 15 -1.18 -6.35 -15.76
CA GLY A 15 -1.84 -7.64 -15.56
C GLY A 15 -1.33 -8.44 -14.35
N GLN A 16 -0.36 -7.92 -13.59
CA GLN A 16 0.16 -8.55 -12.38
C GLN A 16 -0.23 -7.76 -11.12
N VAL A 17 -0.53 -8.49 -10.04
CA VAL A 17 -0.77 -7.88 -8.73
C VAL A 17 0.57 -7.78 -8.00
N LEU A 18 1.00 -6.54 -7.76
CA LEU A 18 2.20 -6.24 -6.99
C LEU A 18 1.80 -5.93 -5.55
N ARG A 19 2.42 -6.60 -4.58
CA ARG A 19 2.34 -6.21 -3.18
C ARG A 19 3.38 -5.14 -2.89
N VAL A 20 2.94 -3.96 -2.47
CA VAL A 20 3.75 -2.76 -2.28
C VAL A 20 3.77 -2.40 -0.80
N ARG A 21 4.96 -2.16 -0.24
CA ARG A 21 5.12 -1.53 1.08
C ARG A 21 5.71 -0.13 0.90
N LEU A 22 5.10 0.85 1.56
CA LEU A 22 5.56 2.23 1.50
C LEU A 22 6.86 2.41 2.29
N LEU A 23 7.82 3.09 1.66
CA LEU A 23 9.09 3.40 2.32
C LEU A 23 8.92 4.52 3.33
N GLY A 24 9.50 4.33 4.52
CA GLY A 24 9.49 5.32 5.59
C GLY A 24 8.14 5.47 6.31
N MET A 25 7.18 4.59 6.03
CA MET A 25 5.91 4.53 6.74
C MET A 25 5.82 3.23 7.54
N ASP A 26 5.23 3.32 8.73
CA ASP A 26 4.90 2.17 9.58
C ASP A 26 3.53 2.43 10.19
N ALA A 27 2.51 1.82 9.60
CA ALA A 27 1.13 1.95 10.06
C ALA A 27 0.77 0.77 10.95
N PRO A 28 -0.17 0.92 11.90
CA PRO A 28 -0.68 -0.23 12.62
C PRO A 28 -1.26 -1.23 11.62
N GLU A 29 -0.86 -2.48 11.78
CA GLU A 29 -1.46 -3.60 11.04
C GLU A 29 -2.96 -3.63 11.31
N THR A 30 -3.77 -4.12 10.36
CA THR A 30 -5.24 -4.05 10.49
C THR A 30 -5.77 -4.66 11.81
N SER A 31 -5.11 -5.69 12.36
CA SER A 31 -5.47 -6.34 13.62
C SER A 31 -5.00 -5.62 14.90
N GLN A 32 -4.19 -4.58 14.77
CA GLN A 32 -3.69 -3.79 15.90
C GLN A 32 -4.68 -2.68 16.27
N PRO A 33 -4.57 -2.11 17.49
CA PRO A 33 -5.34 -0.92 17.86
C PRO A 33 -5.22 0.18 16.80
N PHE A 34 -6.35 0.73 16.38
CA PHE A 34 -6.47 1.74 15.33
C PHE A 34 -6.11 1.29 13.90
N GLY A 35 -5.76 0.02 13.69
CA GLY A 35 -5.44 -0.54 12.38
C GLY A 35 -6.56 -0.39 11.36
N HIS A 36 -7.79 -0.76 11.75
CA HIS A 36 -8.97 -0.59 10.90
C HIS A 36 -9.20 0.87 10.49
N GLN A 37 -9.09 1.81 11.43
CA GLN A 37 -9.26 3.24 11.17
C GLN A 37 -8.19 3.79 10.22
N ALA A 38 -6.94 3.37 10.39
CA ALA A 38 -5.85 3.74 9.49
C ALA A 38 -6.12 3.23 8.06
N THR A 39 -6.48 1.96 7.93
CA THR A 39 -6.84 1.33 6.65
C THR A 39 -8.00 2.05 5.97
N ASP A 40 -9.07 2.35 6.70
CA ASP A 40 -10.26 2.99 6.13
C ASP A 40 -10.01 4.46 5.74
N SER A 41 -9.19 5.19 6.51
CA SER A 41 -8.75 6.55 6.15
C SER A 41 -8.02 6.57 4.80
N VAL A 42 -7.09 5.62 4.61
CA VAL A 42 -6.33 5.49 3.36
C VAL A 42 -7.24 5.05 2.20
N ARG A 43 -8.19 4.14 2.43
CA ARG A 43 -9.19 3.76 1.41
C ARG A 43 -10.03 4.94 0.96
N ALA A 44 -10.49 5.78 1.89
CA ALA A 44 -11.26 6.97 1.58
C ALA A 44 -10.44 8.00 0.79
N LEU A 45 -9.15 8.16 1.12
CA LEU A 45 -8.22 9.05 0.40
C LEU A 45 -8.01 8.60 -1.05
N LEU A 46 -7.76 7.31 -1.26
CA LEU A 46 -7.34 6.76 -2.55
C LEU A 46 -8.52 6.44 -3.47
N GLY A 47 -9.65 5.98 -2.92
CA GLY A 47 -10.84 5.63 -3.70
C GLY A 47 -10.54 4.71 -4.89
N THR A 48 -11.15 5.02 -6.03
CA THR A 48 -10.97 4.30 -7.32
C THR A 48 -10.06 5.06 -8.29
N ARG A 49 -8.92 5.54 -7.81
CA ARG A 49 -7.97 6.34 -8.62
C ARG A 49 -6.85 5.49 -9.20
N LEU A 50 -6.35 5.91 -10.36
CA LEU A 50 -5.04 5.48 -10.85
C LEU A 50 -3.97 6.15 -10.00
N VAL A 51 -2.89 5.42 -9.73
CA VAL A 51 -1.77 5.92 -8.91
C VAL A 51 -0.45 5.71 -9.65
N LEU A 52 0.51 6.58 -9.38
CA LEU A 52 1.89 6.39 -9.80
C LEU A 52 2.65 5.64 -8.72
N LEU A 53 3.18 4.47 -9.05
CA LEU A 53 4.08 3.70 -8.20
C LEU A 53 5.54 3.98 -8.58
N GLN A 54 6.27 4.69 -7.73
CA GLN A 54 7.72 4.85 -7.85
C GLN A 54 8.41 3.71 -7.11
N ARG A 55 8.82 2.67 -7.84
CA ARG A 55 9.53 1.50 -7.29
C ARG A 55 10.97 1.87 -6.94
N GLN A 56 11.42 1.46 -5.77
CA GLN A 56 12.81 1.64 -5.32
C GLN A 56 13.54 0.31 -5.11
N GLY A 57 12.81 -0.77 -4.85
CA GLY A 57 13.43 -2.09 -4.69
C GLY A 57 12.42 -3.16 -4.33
N THR A 58 12.94 -4.29 -3.86
CA THR A 58 12.15 -5.40 -3.35
C THR A 58 12.76 -5.82 -2.01
N ASP A 59 11.92 -6.08 -1.01
CA ASP A 59 12.39 -6.59 0.28
C ASP A 59 12.60 -8.11 0.27
N LEU A 60 13.14 -8.64 1.38
CA LEU A 60 13.42 -10.08 1.53
C LEU A 60 12.17 -10.97 1.50
N TYR A 61 10.98 -10.38 1.65
CA TYR A 61 9.69 -11.07 1.60
C TYR A 61 9.03 -10.98 0.21
N GLY A 62 9.72 -10.40 -0.77
CA GLY A 62 9.22 -10.26 -2.14
C GLY A 62 8.26 -9.09 -2.35
N ARG A 63 8.11 -8.18 -1.38
CA ARG A 63 7.27 -6.98 -1.54
C ARG A 63 8.04 -5.91 -2.29
N THR A 64 7.37 -5.23 -3.21
CA THR A 64 7.92 -4.03 -3.85
C THR A 64 7.97 -2.90 -2.83
N LEU A 65 9.14 -2.29 -2.68
CA LEU A 65 9.33 -1.08 -1.87
C LEU A 65 9.18 0.15 -2.76
N GLY A 66 8.45 1.16 -2.30
CA GLY A 66 8.28 2.37 -3.10
C GLY A 66 7.41 3.45 -2.48
N VAL A 67 7.07 4.43 -3.32
CA VAL A 67 6.18 5.53 -2.99
C VAL A 67 5.00 5.51 -3.94
N VAL A 68 3.79 5.68 -3.40
CA VAL A 68 2.55 5.82 -4.17
C VAL A 68 2.14 7.28 -4.21
N ARG A 69 1.81 7.80 -5.40
CA ARG A 69 1.29 9.15 -5.61
C ARG A 69 -0.05 9.11 -6.33
N VAL A 70 -0.95 10.00 -5.97
CA VAL A 70 -2.30 10.17 -6.54
C VAL A 70 -2.34 11.39 -7.43
#